data_AF-A0A2T0Y6A4-F1
#
_entry.id   AF-A0A2T0Y6A4-F1
#
_cell.length_a   1.000
_cell.length_b   1.000
_cell.length_c   1.000
_cell.angle_alpha   90.00
_cell.angle_beta   90.00
_cell.angle_gamma   90.00
#
_symmetry.space_group_name_H-M   'P 1'
#
loop_
_entity.id
_entity.type
_entity.pdbx_description
1 polymer ?
#
loop_
_entity_poly.entity_id
_entity_poly.type
_entity_poly.pdbx_seq_one_letter_code
_entity_poly.pdbx_strand_id
1 'polypeptide(L)'
;MAEWLTGTADRRSTTTAVRFTLEELADVAPGNAVEVRVPPAGAVQAVEGPRHTRGTPPNVVETDVQTWLALATGRETWAEAVASGRVHASGERADLAALLPLQAARPR
;
A
#
# COMPACT_ATOMS: atom_id res chain seq x y z
N MET A 1 0.75 1.01 15.09
CA MET A 1 -0.23 1.88 14.39
C MET A 1 -0.59 3.12 15.19
N ALA A 2 -1.12 2.98 16.42
CA ALA A 2 -1.49 4.13 17.27
C ALA A 2 -0.37 5.17 17.45
N GLU A 3 0.85 4.74 17.77
CA GLU A 3 2.00 5.64 17.92
C GLU A 3 2.32 6.43 16.64
N TRP A 4 2.12 5.83 15.47
CA TRP A 4 2.34 6.53 14.20
C TRP A 4 1.26 7.58 13.97
N LEU A 5 0.00 7.24 14.28
CA LEU A 5 -1.12 8.18 14.21
C LEU A 5 -0.90 9.40 15.13
N THR A 6 -0.32 9.20 16.32
CA THR A 6 -0.01 10.28 17.27
C THR A 6 1.31 10.99 17.00
N GLY A 7 2.09 10.56 16.00
CA GLY A 7 3.39 11.15 15.67
C GLY A 7 4.50 10.81 16.68
N THR A 8 4.30 9.80 17.53
CA THR A 8 5.24 9.39 18.57
C THR A 8 6.01 8.11 18.22
N ALA A 9 5.71 7.49 17.07
CA ALA A 9 6.39 6.27 16.63
C ALA A 9 7.86 6.52 16.27
N ASP A 10 8.72 5.60 16.70
CA ASP A 10 10.09 5.53 16.19
C ASP A 10 10.14 4.86 14.79
N ARG A 11 11.36 4.81 14.21
CA ARG A 11 11.58 4.20 12.90
C ARG A 11 11.19 2.72 12.87
N ARG A 12 11.45 1.97 13.93
CA ARG A 12 11.17 0.53 14.00
C ARG A 12 9.67 0.28 14.10
N SER A 13 8.97 1.01 14.95
CA SER A 13 7.50 0.98 15.07
C SER A 13 6.85 1.35 13.73
N THR A 14 7.40 2.36 13.05
CA THR A 14 6.90 2.79 11.72
C THR A 14 7.09 1.70 10.66
N THR A 15 8.31 1.13 10.54
CA THR A 15 8.57 0.02 9.60
C THR A 15 7.69 -1.20 9.89
N THR A 16 7.47 -1.50 11.17
CA THR A 16 6.59 -2.61 11.59
C THR A 16 5.14 -2.34 11.18
N ALA A 17 4.65 -1.11 11.35
CA ALA A 17 3.32 -0.72 10.91
C ALA A 17 3.14 -0.87 9.39
N VAL A 18 4.15 -0.49 8.59
CA VAL A 18 4.12 -0.68 7.13
C VAL A 18 4.05 -2.15 6.75
N ARG A 19 4.90 -2.99 7.35
CA ARG A 19 4.92 -4.44 7.04
C ARG A 19 3.60 -5.09 7.37
N PHE A 20 3.07 -4.80 8.57
CA PHE A 20 1.76 -5.25 8.98
C PHE A 20 0.67 -4.85 7.97
N THR A 21 0.60 -3.58 7.56
CA THR A 21 -0.45 -3.18 6.61
C THR A 21 -0.25 -3.71 5.19
N LEU A 22 0.98 -3.97 4.76
CA LEU A 22 1.25 -4.67 3.51
C LEU A 22 0.77 -6.13 3.56
N GLU A 23 1.05 -6.83 4.66
CA GLU A 23 0.56 -8.20 4.90
C GLU A 23 -0.98 -8.23 4.92
N GLU A 24 -1.61 -7.30 5.64
CA GLU A 24 -3.08 -7.16 5.66
C GLU A 24 -3.67 -6.90 4.28
N LEU A 25 -3.02 -6.09 3.43
CA LEU A 25 -3.47 -5.90 2.04
C LEU A 25 -3.45 -7.23 1.27
N ALA A 26 -2.36 -8.00 1.40
CA ALA A 26 -2.22 -9.29 0.73
C ALA A 26 -3.22 -10.34 1.26
N ASP A 27 -3.60 -10.25 2.53
CA ASP A 27 -4.62 -11.13 3.11
C ASP A 27 -6.05 -10.74 2.68
N VAL A 28 -6.36 -9.44 2.59
CA VAL A 28 -7.66 -8.94 2.13
C VAL A 28 -7.86 -9.16 0.63
N ALA A 29 -6.80 -9.04 -0.16
CA ALA A 29 -6.81 -9.22 -1.60
C ALA A 29 -5.66 -10.16 -2.02
N PRO A 30 -5.80 -11.49 -1.78
CA PRO A 30 -4.75 -12.43 -2.13
C PRO A 30 -4.51 -12.48 -3.63
N GLY A 31 -3.26 -12.63 -4.03
CA GLY A 31 -2.93 -12.77 -5.45
C GLY A 31 -1.52 -12.31 -5.79
N ASN A 32 -1.25 -12.26 -7.08
CA ASN A 32 0.06 -11.94 -7.64
C ASN A 32 -0.05 -11.07 -8.90
N ALA A 33 -1.17 -10.38 -9.06
CA ALA A 33 -1.40 -9.50 -10.19
C ALA A 33 -0.70 -8.16 -9.98
N VAL A 34 -0.61 -7.67 -8.74
CA VAL A 34 -0.06 -6.35 -8.38
C VAL A 34 1.05 -6.50 -7.34
N GLU A 35 2.19 -5.87 -7.60
CA GLU A 35 3.26 -5.71 -6.62
C GLU A 35 3.14 -4.35 -5.93
N VAL A 36 3.05 -4.33 -4.60
CA VAL A 36 3.02 -3.09 -3.81
C VAL A 36 4.34 -2.95 -3.07
N ARG A 37 5.04 -1.84 -3.28
CA ARG A 37 6.39 -1.57 -2.76
C ARG A 37 6.38 -0.32 -1.90
N VAL A 38 6.97 -0.45 -0.71
CA VAL A 38 7.16 0.66 0.23
C VAL A 38 8.61 0.65 0.73
N PRO A 39 9.58 1.10 -0.09
CA PRO A 39 10.98 1.12 0.31
C PRO A 39 11.24 2.12 1.45
N PRO A 40 12.11 1.77 2.42
CA PRO A 40 12.86 0.52 2.55
C PRO A 40 12.11 -0.56 3.38
N ALA A 41 10.84 -0.36 3.72
CA ALA A 41 10.13 -1.16 4.71
C ALA A 41 9.74 -2.56 4.21
N GLY A 42 9.28 -2.70 2.96
CA GLY A 42 8.91 -3.99 2.38
C GLY A 42 8.15 -3.91 1.07
N ALA A 43 7.73 -5.07 0.58
CA ALA A 43 6.87 -5.22 -0.58
C ALA A 43 6.00 -6.49 -0.46
N VAL A 44 4.83 -6.50 -1.07
CA VAL A 44 3.93 -7.68 -1.16
C VAL A 44 3.37 -7.84 -2.55
N GLN A 45 2.88 -9.05 -2.83
CA GLN A 45 2.03 -9.35 -3.98
C GLN A 45 0.59 -9.42 -3.49
N ALA A 46 -0.31 -8.78 -4.22
CA ALA A 46 -1.73 -8.73 -3.90
C ALA A 46 -2.56 -8.68 -5.19
N VAL A 47 -3.87 -8.70 -5.02
CA VAL A 47 -4.90 -8.64 -6.05
C VAL A 47 -4.91 -9.89 -6.94
N GLU A 48 -6.08 -10.52 -7.03
CA GLU A 48 -6.28 -11.65 -7.93
C GLU A 48 -6.14 -11.25 -9.39
N GLY A 49 -5.57 -12.13 -10.20
CA GLY A 49 -5.49 -11.93 -11.64
C GLY A 49 -4.28 -12.60 -12.26
N PRO A 50 -4.21 -12.60 -13.60
CA PRO A 50 -3.06 -13.13 -14.31
C PRO A 50 -1.83 -12.26 -14.01
N ARG A 51 -0.69 -12.93 -13.82
CA ARG A 51 0.60 -12.26 -13.88
C ARG A 51 0.80 -11.62 -15.25
N HIS A 52 1.59 -10.55 -15.25
CA HIS A 52 2.00 -9.89 -16.48
C HIS A 52 2.70 -10.85 -17.41
N THR A 53 2.29 -10.83 -18.66
CA THR A 53 2.98 -11.52 -19.75
C THR A 53 3.90 -10.55 -20.47
N ARG A 54 4.92 -11.08 -21.16
CA ARG A 54 5.85 -10.30 -21.98
C ARG A 54 5.07 -9.33 -22.88
N GLY A 55 5.39 -8.04 -22.81
CA GLY A 55 4.76 -6.97 -23.61
C GLY A 55 3.78 -6.08 -22.84
N THR A 56 3.38 -6.44 -21.61
CA THR A 56 2.57 -5.57 -20.73
C THR A 56 3.40 -5.03 -19.57
N PRO A 57 3.39 -3.71 -19.27
CA PRO A 57 4.14 -3.13 -18.14
C PRO A 57 3.64 -3.71 -16.83
N PRO A 58 4.49 -4.20 -15.90
CA PRO A 58 4.07 -4.87 -14.66
C PRO A 58 3.10 -4.01 -13.84
N ASN A 59 2.05 -4.60 -13.23
CA ASN A 59 1.24 -3.86 -12.27
C ASN A 59 2.07 -3.63 -11.01
N VAL A 60 2.54 -2.40 -10.82
CA VAL A 60 3.35 -2.01 -9.66
C VAL A 60 2.75 -0.77 -9.05
N VAL A 61 2.63 -0.79 -7.73
CA VAL A 61 2.36 0.37 -6.90
C VAL A 61 3.59 0.63 -6.06
N GLU A 62 4.18 1.81 -6.17
CA GLU A 62 5.33 2.22 -5.36
C GLU A 62 5.04 3.56 -4.67
N THR A 63 5.34 3.64 -3.38
CA THR A 63 5.18 4.85 -2.57
C THR A 63 6.10 4.83 -1.35
N ASP A 64 6.22 5.94 -0.63
CA ASP A 64 7.02 6.01 0.58
C ASP A 64 6.24 5.54 1.84
N VAL A 65 6.98 5.36 2.93
CA VAL A 65 6.48 4.89 4.22
C VAL A 65 5.31 5.74 4.76
N GLN A 66 5.38 7.06 4.66
CA GLN A 66 4.38 7.95 5.23
C GLN A 66 3.10 7.94 4.38
N THR A 67 3.25 8.03 3.06
CA THR A 67 2.12 7.98 2.13
C THR A 67 1.38 6.64 2.25
N TRP A 68 2.11 5.51 2.31
CA TRP A 68 1.48 4.19 2.48
C TRP A 68 0.64 4.11 3.76
N LEU A 69 1.18 4.56 4.90
CA LEU A 69 0.43 4.53 6.16
C LEU A 69 -0.74 5.51 6.16
N ALA A 70 -0.62 6.66 5.49
CA ALA A 70 -1.74 7.59 5.33
C ALA A 70 -2.88 6.97 4.53
N LEU A 71 -2.58 6.26 3.44
CA LEU A 71 -3.53 5.51 2.63
C LEU A 71 -4.16 4.36 3.42
N ALA A 72 -3.34 3.51 4.04
CA ALA A 72 -3.81 2.33 4.79
C ALA A 72 -4.72 2.71 5.97
N THR A 73 -4.47 3.86 6.61
CA THR A 73 -5.26 4.35 7.76
C THR A 73 -6.38 5.30 7.37
N GLY A 74 -6.45 5.76 6.12
CA GLY A 74 -7.48 6.67 5.61
C GLY A 74 -7.25 8.15 5.91
N ARG A 75 -6.02 8.56 6.24
CA ARG A 75 -5.62 9.97 6.37
C ARG A 75 -5.46 10.67 5.03
N GLU A 76 -5.24 9.91 3.98
CA GLU A 76 -5.13 10.37 2.60
C GLU A 76 -5.89 9.40 1.70
N THR A 77 -6.57 9.93 0.67
CA THR A 77 -7.25 9.07 -0.31
C THR A 77 -6.30 8.64 -1.42
N TRP A 78 -6.61 7.49 -2.03
CA TRP A 78 -5.86 6.99 -3.19
C TRP A 78 -5.76 8.03 -4.32
N ALA A 79 -6.89 8.68 -4.65
CA ALA A 79 -6.95 9.66 -5.73
C ALA A 79 -6.05 10.87 -5.45
N GLU A 80 -6.01 11.38 -4.22
CA GLU A 80 -5.14 12.50 -3.83
C GLU A 80 -3.65 12.12 -3.92
N ALA A 81 -3.30 10.91 -3.48
CA ALA A 81 -1.92 10.43 -3.48
C ALA A 81 -1.38 10.23 -4.91
N VAL A 82 -2.22 9.70 -5.82
CA VAL A 82 -1.87 9.57 -7.24
C VAL A 82 -1.80 10.94 -7.92
N ALA A 83 -2.80 11.80 -7.72
CA ALA A 83 -2.83 13.14 -8.34
C ALA A 83 -1.66 14.03 -7.90
N SER A 84 -1.18 13.87 -6.67
CA SER A 84 -0.01 14.59 -6.14
C SER A 84 1.33 13.94 -6.49
N GLY A 85 1.34 12.79 -7.17
CA GLY A 85 2.55 12.07 -7.55
C GLY A 85 3.27 11.36 -6.38
N ARG A 86 2.62 11.24 -5.22
CA ARG A 86 3.15 10.49 -4.05
C ARG A 86 3.03 8.98 -4.23
N VAL A 87 2.11 8.53 -5.06
CA VAL A 87 1.98 7.14 -5.49
C VAL A 87 2.32 7.03 -6.97
N HIS A 88 3.26 6.15 -7.28
CA HIS A 88 3.50 5.69 -8.64
C HIS A 88 2.74 4.38 -8.86
N ALA A 89 1.65 4.44 -9.63
CA ALA A 89 0.88 3.27 -10.03
C ALA A 89 1.03 3.04 -11.55
N SER A 90 1.51 1.86 -11.92
CA SER A 90 1.71 1.45 -13.31
C SER A 90 0.97 0.15 -13.56
N GLY A 91 0.32 0.01 -14.72
CA GLY A 91 -0.47 -1.18 -15.09
C GLY A 91 -1.97 -1.05 -14.79
N GLU A 92 -2.79 -1.75 -15.55
CA GLU A 92 -4.26 -1.62 -15.53
C GLU A 92 -4.92 -2.04 -14.22
N ARG A 93 -4.27 -2.88 -13.41
CA ARG A 93 -4.80 -3.35 -12.12
C ARG A 93 -4.15 -2.67 -10.92
N ALA A 94 -3.25 -1.72 -11.12
CA ALA A 94 -2.55 -1.05 -10.03
C ALA A 94 -3.40 0.02 -9.29
N ASP A 95 -4.73 -0.05 -9.41
CA ASP A 95 -5.65 0.79 -8.63
C ASP A 95 -6.07 0.06 -7.34
N LEU A 96 -5.62 0.60 -6.21
CA LEU A 96 -5.93 0.06 -4.88
C LEU A 96 -7.05 0.83 -4.17
N ALA A 97 -7.72 1.78 -4.83
CA ALA A 97 -8.72 2.65 -4.20
C ALA A 97 -9.82 1.87 -3.48
N ALA A 98 -10.29 0.77 -4.06
CA ALA A 98 -11.35 -0.06 -3.49
C ALA A 98 -10.90 -0.91 -2.27
N LEU A 99 -9.59 -1.07 -2.07
CA LEU A 99 -9.00 -1.86 -0.99
C LEU A 99 -8.57 -0.98 0.21
N LEU A 100 -8.55 0.34 0.02
CA LEU A 100 -8.07 1.30 1.00
C LEU A 100 -9.22 2.20 1.50
N PRO A 101 -9.22 2.62 2.77
CA PRO A 101 -8.28 2.23 3.82
C PRO A 101 -8.57 0.81 4.36
N LEU A 102 -7.53 0.16 4.88
CA LEU A 102 -7.62 -1.19 5.42
C LEU A 102 -8.38 -1.18 6.76
N GLN A 103 -9.34 -2.08 6.92
CA GLN A 103 -10.14 -2.14 8.16
C GLN A 103 -9.28 -2.34 9.41
N ALA A 104 -8.24 -3.17 9.33
CA ALA A 104 -7.32 -3.43 10.43
C ALA A 104 -6.46 -2.23 10.85
N ALA A 105 -6.31 -1.23 9.97
CA ALA A 105 -5.48 -0.05 10.22
C ALA A 105 -6.31 1.21 10.55
N ARG A 106 -7.64 1.15 10.46
CA ARG A 106 -8.49 2.29 10.80
C ARG A 106 -8.31 2.68 12.27
N PRO A 107 -8.16 3.98 12.59
CA PRO A 107 -8.27 4.46 13.96
C PRO A 107 -9.62 4.03 14.55
N ARG A 108 -9.59 3.48 15.77
CA ARG A 108 -10.79 3.14 16.53
C ARG A 108 -11.17 4.28 17.46
#